data_AF-A0A3D0X775-F1
#
_entry.id   AF-A0A3D0X775-F1
#
_cell.length_a   1.000
_cell.length_b   1.000
_cell.length_c   1.000
_cell.angle_alpha   90.00
_cell.angle_beta   90.00
_cell.angle_gamma   90.00
#
_symmetry.space_group_name_H-M   'P 1'
#
loop_
_entity.id
_entity.type
_entity.pdbx_description
1 polymer ?
#
loop_
_entity_poly.entity_id
_entity_poly.type
_entity_poly.pdbx_seq_one_letter_code
_entity_poly.pdbx_strand_id
1 'polypeptide(L)'
;MKKLLSALLAAAMLCTSAIAFSGCGEDSAKITTADDLIGKSIGVQLGTTGDIYATDEYEKQGSKIERYNKGADAIVALTSGKIDAVIIDNEPAKAFVEANDGLKILDEPFAKEDYAICVAKDNEKLLNDINKTLAELKQDGTLDSIMKNYIGDDTKGKSPYKTPDGTEYPNGELHMATNAFFEPYEYYDGDQIVGIDAMTAQAICDKLGYKLVIDDMDFDAIVTAVQTGKADFGMAGMTVTDERLQTINFTDSYTTATQVIIVNK
;
A
#
# COMPACT_ATOMS: atom_id res chain seq x y z
N MET A 1 19.38 4.88 82.43
CA MET A 1 18.43 4.65 83.55
C MET A 1 17.11 5.34 83.20
N LYS A 2 16.06 4.55 82.94
CA LYS A 2 14.76 4.56 83.67
C LYS A 2 13.94 5.86 83.45
N LYS A 3 12.72 5.89 82.90
CA LYS A 3 11.64 4.88 82.82
C LYS A 3 10.49 5.40 81.92
N LEU A 4 9.80 4.44 81.28
CA LEU A 4 8.34 4.23 81.08
C LEU A 4 7.45 5.37 80.53
N LEU A 5 6.75 5.16 79.41
CA LEU A 5 5.50 4.37 79.18
C LEU A 5 4.23 5.07 79.68
N SER A 6 3.37 5.44 78.73
CA SER A 6 1.92 5.41 78.88
C SER A 6 1.29 5.21 77.50
N ALA A 7 0.47 4.16 77.41
CA ALA A 7 -0.21 3.68 76.22
C ALA A 7 -1.72 3.94 76.32
N LEU A 8 -2.39 3.81 75.16
CA LEU A 8 -3.85 3.74 74.89
C LEU A 8 -4.69 5.03 75.06
N LEU A 9 -5.35 5.46 73.98
CA LEU A 9 -6.68 4.95 73.60
C LEU A 9 -7.07 5.37 72.17
N ALA A 10 -7.90 4.53 71.56
CA ALA A 10 -8.31 4.54 70.16
C ALA A 10 -9.24 5.69 69.76
N ALA A 11 -9.10 6.16 68.52
CA ALA A 11 -10.19 6.67 67.71
C ALA A 11 -9.86 6.42 66.23
N ALA A 12 -10.35 5.30 65.70
CA ALA A 12 -10.39 5.05 64.28
C ALA A 12 -11.47 5.96 63.67
N MET A 13 -11.06 7.03 62.98
CA MET A 13 -11.91 7.73 62.02
C MET A 13 -11.44 7.33 60.62
N LEU A 14 -12.26 6.51 59.97
CA LEU A 14 -12.25 6.30 58.53
C LEU A 14 -12.52 7.64 57.85
N CYS A 15 -11.46 8.30 57.38
CA CYS A 15 -11.55 9.27 56.31
C CYS A 15 -11.21 8.54 55.01
N THR A 16 -12.23 7.97 54.38
CA THR A 16 -12.19 7.57 52.98
C THR A 16 -12.03 8.83 52.12
N SER A 17 -10.79 9.23 51.85
CA SER A 17 -10.49 10.15 50.76
C SER A 17 -10.58 9.38 49.44
N ALA A 18 -11.82 9.20 48.97
CA ALA A 18 -12.08 8.99 47.57
C ALA A 18 -11.85 10.34 46.89
N ILE A 19 -10.65 10.54 46.32
CA ILE A 19 -10.44 11.55 45.30
C ILE A 19 -9.87 10.82 44.10
N ALA A 20 -10.69 10.89 43.05
CA ALA A 20 -10.57 10.27 41.75
C ALA A 20 -9.13 10.18 41.23
N PHE A 21 -8.75 8.98 40.81
CA PHE A 21 -7.98 8.87 39.58
C PHE A 21 -8.86 9.51 38.49
N SER A 22 -8.65 10.79 38.20
CA SER A 22 -8.84 11.26 36.84
C SER A 22 -7.85 10.44 36.02
N GLY A 23 -8.34 9.32 35.49
CA GLY A 23 -7.73 8.76 34.30
C GLY A 23 -7.76 9.89 33.29
N CYS A 24 -6.60 10.48 33.02
CA CYS A 24 -6.34 11.01 31.69
C CYS A 24 -6.37 9.78 30.78
N GLY A 25 -7.58 9.32 30.43
CA GLY A 25 -7.77 8.95 29.05
C GLY A 25 -7.52 10.25 28.31
N GLU A 26 -6.36 10.37 27.66
CA GLU A 26 -6.32 11.21 26.49
C GLU A 26 -7.50 10.73 25.65
N ASP A 27 -8.53 11.56 25.52
CA ASP A 27 -9.43 11.44 24.39
C ASP A 27 -8.48 11.41 23.20
N SER A 28 -8.26 10.24 22.61
CA SER A 28 -7.43 10.13 21.42
C SER A 28 -8.11 11.02 20.40
N ALA A 29 -7.59 12.23 20.22
CA ALA A 29 -8.24 13.25 19.41
C ALA A 29 -8.61 12.62 18.07
N LYS A 30 -9.89 12.74 17.70
CA LYS A 30 -10.44 12.10 16.51
C LYS A 30 -9.69 12.60 15.29
N ILE A 31 -9.08 11.70 14.53
CA ILE A 31 -8.37 12.05 13.30
C ILE A 31 -9.41 12.34 12.22
N THR A 32 -9.35 13.55 11.68
CA THR A 32 -10.25 14.05 10.64
C THR A 32 -9.52 14.65 9.44
N THR A 33 -8.28 15.10 9.65
CA THR A 33 -7.39 15.63 8.61
C THR A 33 -6.00 15.03 8.71
N ALA A 34 -5.16 15.33 7.71
CA ALA A 34 -3.75 14.94 7.71
C ALA A 34 -2.94 15.59 8.86
N ASP A 35 -3.31 16.81 9.28
CA ASP A 35 -2.65 17.51 10.40
C ASP A 35 -2.83 16.79 11.75
N ASP A 36 -3.94 16.06 11.92
CA ASP A 36 -4.25 15.30 13.13
C ASP A 36 -3.32 14.07 13.32
N LEU A 37 -2.49 13.75 12.34
CA LEU A 37 -1.54 12.63 12.38
C LEU A 37 -0.27 12.94 13.19
N ILE A 38 0.00 14.20 13.56
CA ILE A 38 1.17 14.56 14.37
C ILE A 38 1.06 13.93 15.76
N GLY A 39 2.11 13.21 16.16
CA GLY A 39 2.17 12.48 17.44
C GLY A 39 1.38 11.17 17.46
N LYS A 40 0.78 10.76 16.33
CA LYS A 40 0.04 9.51 16.19
C LYS A 40 0.92 8.35 15.73
N SER A 41 0.40 7.15 15.86
CA SER A 41 0.97 5.95 15.27
C SER A 41 0.35 5.67 13.90
N ILE A 42 1.20 5.57 12.87
CA ILE A 42 0.80 5.53 11.47
C ILE A 42 1.34 4.23 10.87
N GLY A 43 0.45 3.40 10.33
CA GLY A 43 0.81 2.21 9.58
C GLY A 43 1.06 2.52 8.11
N VAL A 44 2.10 1.94 7.56
CA VAL A 44 2.46 2.03 6.13
C VAL A 44 2.97 0.70 5.62
N GLN A 45 2.91 0.47 4.32
CA GLN A 45 3.61 -0.64 3.69
C GLN A 45 5.08 -0.26 3.45
N LEU A 46 6.01 -1.10 3.88
CA LEU A 46 7.45 -0.85 3.81
C LEU A 46 7.89 -0.55 2.36
N GLY A 47 8.61 0.57 2.19
CA GLY A 47 9.22 0.95 0.92
C GLY A 47 8.30 1.63 -0.09
N THR A 48 7.01 1.81 0.23
CA THR A 48 6.07 2.56 -0.63
C THR A 48 6.24 4.07 -0.48
N THR A 49 5.61 4.85 -1.35
CA THR A 49 5.56 6.30 -1.22
C THR A 49 4.78 6.74 0.01
N GLY A 50 3.75 6.00 0.42
CA GLY A 50 3.10 6.19 1.73
C GLY A 50 4.07 6.13 2.91
N ASP A 51 5.02 5.18 2.91
CA ASP A 51 6.11 5.10 3.91
C ASP A 51 7.04 6.31 3.84
N ILE A 52 7.50 6.68 2.63
CA ILE A 52 8.37 7.83 2.42
C ILE A 52 7.72 9.12 2.95
N TYR A 53 6.48 9.40 2.54
CA TYR A 53 5.76 10.59 2.98
C TYR A 53 5.48 10.58 4.48
N ALA A 54 5.06 9.44 5.04
CA ALA A 54 4.82 9.35 6.48
C ALA A 54 6.09 9.63 7.29
N THR A 55 7.22 9.12 6.82
CA THR A 55 8.55 9.33 7.40
C THR A 55 8.97 10.80 7.30
N ASP A 56 8.85 11.38 6.11
CA ASP A 56 9.34 12.73 5.85
C ASP A 56 8.51 13.82 6.52
N GLU A 57 7.19 13.62 6.57
CA GLU A 57 6.26 14.60 7.10
C GLU A 57 5.98 14.41 8.60
N TYR A 58 5.81 13.18 9.09
CA TYR A 58 5.27 12.95 10.44
C TYR A 58 6.27 12.39 11.45
N GLU A 59 7.19 11.51 11.03
CA GLU A 59 8.16 10.91 11.97
C GLU A 59 9.02 11.98 12.64
N LYS A 60 9.49 12.97 11.86
CA LYS A 60 10.27 14.11 12.34
C LYS A 60 9.47 15.04 13.26
N GLN A 61 8.14 14.96 13.23
CA GLN A 61 7.22 15.75 14.06
C GLN A 61 6.70 14.98 15.28
N GLY A 62 7.22 13.77 15.54
CA GLY A 62 6.93 13.00 16.75
C GLY A 62 5.88 11.89 16.56
N SER A 63 5.41 11.65 15.34
CA SER A 63 4.60 10.48 15.03
C SER A 63 5.44 9.22 14.97
N LYS A 64 4.82 8.06 15.23
CA LYS A 64 5.47 6.75 15.15
C LYS A 64 5.08 6.06 13.86
N ILE A 65 6.05 5.74 13.00
CA ILE A 65 5.80 5.02 11.75
C ILE A 65 5.99 3.52 11.96
N GLU A 66 4.92 2.76 11.78
CA GLU A 66 4.91 1.30 11.87
C GLU A 66 4.85 0.71 10.46
N ARG A 67 5.91 -0.01 10.08
CA ARG A 67 6.07 -0.54 8.72
C ARG A 67 5.66 -2.00 8.66
N TYR A 68 4.87 -2.34 7.66
CA TYR A 68 4.35 -3.68 7.42
C TYR A 68 4.74 -4.15 6.02
N ASN A 69 4.94 -5.46 5.81
CA ASN A 69 5.23 -5.97 4.48
C ASN A 69 4.00 -5.93 3.55
N LYS A 70 2.79 -5.88 4.13
CA LYS A 70 1.51 -5.90 3.42
C LYS A 70 0.56 -4.84 3.99
N GLY A 71 -0.17 -4.16 3.11
CA GLY A 71 -1.23 -3.22 3.52
C GLY A 71 -2.26 -3.86 4.45
N ALA A 72 -2.66 -5.11 4.19
CA ALA A 72 -3.60 -5.85 5.03
C ALA A 72 -3.14 -5.99 6.49
N ASP A 73 -1.84 -6.16 6.75
CA ASP A 73 -1.32 -6.26 8.11
C ASP A 73 -1.40 -4.91 8.85
N ALA A 74 -1.20 -3.80 8.14
CA ALA A 74 -1.43 -2.45 8.68
C ALA A 74 -2.92 -2.24 9.02
N ILE A 75 -3.84 -2.71 8.16
CA ILE A 75 -5.29 -2.66 8.41
C ILE A 75 -5.67 -3.48 9.66
N VAL A 76 -5.08 -4.66 9.84
CA VAL A 76 -5.28 -5.47 11.06
C VAL A 76 -4.76 -4.74 12.31
N ALA A 77 -3.62 -4.06 12.21
CA ALA A 77 -3.11 -3.23 13.30
C ALA A 77 -4.06 -2.07 13.63
N LEU A 78 -4.60 -1.40 12.61
CA LEU A 78 -5.55 -0.28 12.77
C LEU A 78 -6.85 -0.72 13.45
N THR A 79 -7.46 -1.80 12.95
CA THR A 79 -8.73 -2.34 13.48
C THR A 79 -8.58 -2.91 14.88
N SER A 80 -7.38 -3.36 15.26
CA SER A 80 -7.06 -3.80 16.63
C SER A 80 -6.68 -2.65 17.58
N GLY A 81 -6.67 -1.41 17.10
CA GLY A 81 -6.31 -0.22 17.89
C GLY A 81 -4.81 -0.15 18.25
N LYS A 82 -3.95 -0.87 17.53
CA LYS A 82 -2.48 -0.80 17.72
C LYS A 82 -1.86 0.42 17.06
N ILE A 83 -2.50 0.92 16.00
CA ILE A 83 -2.12 2.14 15.29
C ILE A 83 -3.36 3.03 15.13
N ASP A 84 -3.14 4.33 14.94
CA ASP A 84 -4.20 5.33 14.85
C ASP A 84 -4.71 5.56 13.42
N ALA A 85 -3.83 5.39 12.42
CA ALA A 85 -4.14 5.60 11.01
C ALA A 85 -3.28 4.70 10.09
N VAL A 86 -3.72 4.53 8.85
CA VAL A 86 -2.94 3.91 7.76
C VAL A 86 -2.86 4.87 6.58
N ILE A 87 -1.67 5.09 6.03
CA ILE A 87 -1.48 5.80 4.75
C ILE A 87 -1.27 4.75 3.66
N ILE A 88 -2.14 4.77 2.65
CA ILE A 88 -2.14 3.83 1.54
C ILE A 88 -2.90 4.40 0.34
N ASP A 89 -2.65 3.86 -0.84
CA ASP A 89 -3.28 4.26 -2.09
C ASP A 89 -4.79 4.08 -2.11
N ASN A 90 -5.47 4.98 -2.85
CA ASN A 90 -6.92 5.15 -2.81
C ASN A 90 -7.72 3.91 -3.23
N GLU A 91 -7.37 3.24 -4.33
CA GLU A 91 -8.15 2.07 -4.76
C GLU A 91 -8.00 0.87 -3.81
N PRO A 92 -6.78 0.54 -3.33
CA PRO A 92 -6.62 -0.40 -2.22
C PRO A 92 -7.31 0.03 -0.92
N ALA A 93 -7.25 1.31 -0.58
CA ALA A 93 -7.96 1.83 0.58
C ALA A 93 -9.47 1.58 0.50
N LYS A 94 -10.08 1.78 -0.67
CA LYS A 94 -11.50 1.47 -0.89
C LYS A 94 -11.79 0.00 -0.70
N ALA A 95 -10.97 -0.89 -1.26
CA ALA A 95 -11.13 -2.33 -1.08
C ALA A 95 -11.06 -2.73 0.40
N PHE A 96 -10.09 -2.19 1.16
CA PHE A 96 -9.99 -2.44 2.59
C PHE A 96 -11.18 -1.87 3.37
N VAL A 97 -11.64 -0.67 3.06
CA VAL A 97 -12.78 -0.04 3.76
C VAL A 97 -14.10 -0.73 3.42
N GLU A 98 -14.30 -1.18 2.18
CA GLU A 98 -15.47 -1.98 1.78
C GLU A 98 -15.52 -3.30 2.55
N ALA A 99 -14.36 -3.93 2.79
CA ALA A 99 -14.27 -5.16 3.57
C ALA A 99 -14.35 -4.96 5.11
N ASN A 100 -14.28 -3.71 5.60
CA ASN A 100 -14.19 -3.40 7.03
C ASN A 100 -15.13 -2.25 7.42
N ASP A 101 -16.35 -2.57 7.87
CA ASP A 101 -17.38 -1.61 8.27
C ASP A 101 -16.96 -0.57 9.33
N GLY A 102 -15.91 -0.85 10.11
CA GLY A 102 -15.37 0.04 11.14
C GLY A 102 -14.41 1.12 10.63
N LEU A 103 -14.02 1.08 9.35
CA LEU A 103 -13.02 1.96 8.78
C LEU A 103 -13.62 3.00 7.84
N LYS A 104 -12.95 4.12 7.67
CA LYS A 104 -13.28 5.15 6.68
C LYS A 104 -12.01 5.74 6.09
N ILE A 105 -12.14 6.27 4.88
CA ILE A 105 -11.12 7.09 4.22
C ILE A 105 -11.40 8.56 4.56
N LEU A 106 -10.37 9.36 4.80
CA LEU A 106 -10.52 10.81 4.90
C LEU A 106 -10.77 11.43 3.52
N ASP A 107 -11.55 12.51 3.46
CA ASP A 107 -12.02 13.09 2.18
C ASP A 107 -10.91 13.76 1.36
N GLU A 108 -9.87 14.28 2.02
CA GLU A 108 -8.79 14.99 1.35
C GLU A 108 -7.72 14.01 0.85
N PRO A 109 -7.36 14.07 -0.46
CA PRO A 109 -6.27 13.27 -0.97
C PRO A 109 -4.95 13.73 -0.35
N PHE A 110 -4.12 12.77 0.05
CA PHE A 110 -2.86 13.05 0.73
C PHE A 110 -1.77 13.46 -0.25
N ALA A 111 -1.58 12.67 -1.32
CA ALA A 111 -0.63 12.97 -2.39
C ALA A 111 -1.14 12.42 -3.73
N LYS A 112 -0.72 13.02 -4.85
CA LYS A 112 -0.98 12.50 -6.21
C LYS A 112 0.25 11.79 -6.73
N GLU A 113 0.02 10.69 -7.44
CA GLU A 113 1.07 9.78 -7.87
C GLU A 113 0.84 9.30 -9.30
N ASP A 114 1.93 8.94 -9.97
CA ASP A 114 1.93 8.32 -11.29
C ASP A 114 2.55 6.93 -11.17
N TYR A 115 1.79 5.90 -11.55
CA TYR A 115 2.27 4.53 -11.55
C TYR A 115 2.90 4.16 -12.88
N ALA A 116 4.08 3.57 -12.82
CA ALA A 116 4.82 3.11 -13.99
C ALA A 116 5.47 1.74 -13.74
N ILE A 117 5.87 1.09 -14.82
CA ILE A 117 6.55 -0.20 -14.80
C ILE A 117 8.05 0.07 -14.66
N CYS A 118 8.71 -0.59 -13.71
CA CYS A 118 10.14 -0.42 -13.50
C CYS A 118 10.95 -1.46 -14.29
N VAL A 119 12.06 -1.03 -14.89
CA VAL A 119 12.92 -1.84 -15.77
C VAL A 119 14.39 -1.53 -15.46
N ALA A 120 15.26 -2.55 -15.53
CA ALA A 120 16.69 -2.39 -15.25
C ALA A 120 17.31 -1.27 -16.10
N LYS A 121 18.24 -0.51 -15.52
CA LYS A 121 18.81 0.69 -16.17
C LYS A 121 19.51 0.40 -17.49
N ASP A 122 20.12 -0.77 -17.60
CA ASP A 122 20.85 -1.24 -18.78
C ASP A 122 19.94 -1.96 -19.79
N ASN A 123 18.66 -2.20 -19.47
CA ASN A 123 17.69 -2.85 -20.35
C ASN A 123 16.80 -1.84 -21.09
N GLU A 124 17.43 -0.89 -21.79
CA GLU A 124 16.72 0.11 -22.59
C GLU A 124 15.83 -0.50 -23.68
N LYS A 125 16.21 -1.67 -24.20
CA LYS A 125 15.41 -2.36 -25.21
C LYS A 125 14.04 -2.76 -24.64
N LEU A 126 14.01 -3.45 -23.50
CA LEU A 126 12.75 -3.87 -22.88
C LEU A 126 11.91 -2.65 -22.49
N LEU A 127 12.54 -1.61 -21.93
CA LEU A 127 11.85 -0.36 -21.60
C LEU A 127 11.12 0.23 -22.82
N ASN A 128 11.81 0.33 -23.96
CA ASN A 128 11.24 0.88 -25.19
C ASN A 128 10.14 -0.01 -25.78
N ASP A 129 10.32 -1.34 -25.74
CA ASP A 129 9.32 -2.30 -26.20
C ASP A 129 8.05 -2.23 -25.35
N ILE A 130 8.19 -2.13 -24.01
CA ILE A 130 7.06 -1.96 -23.10
C ILE A 130 6.36 -0.61 -23.35
N ASN A 131 7.10 0.50 -23.44
CA ASN A 131 6.51 1.83 -23.71
C ASN A 131 5.70 1.85 -25.01
N LYS A 132 6.26 1.30 -26.08
CA LYS A 132 5.54 1.18 -27.36
C LYS A 132 4.26 0.37 -27.20
N THR A 133 4.34 -0.77 -26.52
CA THR A 133 3.20 -1.67 -26.31
C THR A 133 2.12 -1.04 -25.43
N LEU A 134 2.52 -0.34 -24.35
CA LEU A 134 1.60 0.44 -23.50
C LEU A 134 0.88 1.52 -24.30
N ALA A 135 1.58 2.23 -25.18
CA ALA A 135 0.96 3.23 -26.04
C ALA A 135 -0.09 2.60 -26.98
N GLU A 136 0.20 1.44 -27.56
CA GLU A 136 -0.75 0.69 -28.39
C GLU A 136 -1.96 0.22 -27.58
N LEU A 137 -1.76 -0.34 -26.38
CA LEU A 137 -2.83 -0.80 -25.48
C LEU A 137 -3.74 0.35 -24.99
N LYS A 138 -3.16 1.54 -24.81
CA LYS A 138 -3.92 2.76 -24.54
C LYS A 138 -4.73 3.18 -25.77
N GLN A 139 -4.11 3.19 -26.95
CA GLN A 139 -4.74 3.63 -28.19
C GLN A 139 -5.88 2.71 -28.63
N ASP A 140 -5.72 1.40 -28.47
CA ASP A 140 -6.74 0.41 -28.85
C ASP A 140 -7.83 0.18 -27.78
N GLY A 141 -7.68 0.82 -26.61
CA GLY A 141 -8.65 0.78 -25.51
C GLY A 141 -8.55 -0.48 -24.63
N THR A 142 -7.57 -1.35 -24.86
CA THR A 142 -7.34 -2.53 -24.04
C THR A 142 -7.02 -2.17 -22.59
N LEU A 143 -6.14 -1.19 -22.38
CA LEU A 143 -5.78 -0.75 -21.01
C LEU A 143 -7.01 -0.18 -20.29
N ASP A 144 -7.80 0.65 -20.96
CA ASP A 144 -9.05 1.19 -20.40
C ASP A 144 -10.05 0.08 -20.02
N SER A 145 -10.15 -0.97 -20.84
CA SER A 145 -11.01 -2.12 -20.55
C SER A 145 -10.51 -2.90 -19.34
N ILE A 146 -9.19 -3.09 -19.21
CA ILE A 146 -8.57 -3.72 -18.03
C ILE A 146 -8.91 -2.90 -16.78
N MET A 147 -8.64 -1.59 -16.79
CA MET A 147 -8.91 -0.71 -15.66
C MET A 147 -10.39 -0.80 -15.21
N LYS A 148 -11.33 -0.67 -16.16
CA LYS A 148 -12.77 -0.73 -15.87
C LYS A 148 -13.24 -2.08 -15.36
N ASN A 149 -12.58 -3.16 -15.72
CA ASN A 149 -12.91 -4.49 -15.20
C ASN A 149 -12.61 -4.62 -13.69
N TYR A 150 -11.76 -3.76 -13.12
CA TYR A 150 -11.41 -3.84 -11.71
C TYR A 150 -11.87 -2.63 -10.89
N ILE A 151 -11.97 -1.45 -11.52
CA ILE A 151 -12.40 -0.20 -10.89
C ILE A 151 -13.75 0.23 -11.46
N GLY A 152 -14.69 0.55 -10.56
CA GLY A 152 -16.01 1.10 -10.87
C GLY A 152 -17.15 0.14 -10.53
N ASP A 153 -18.15 0.66 -9.82
CA ASP A 153 -19.28 -0.10 -9.28
C ASP A 153 -20.05 -0.88 -10.37
N ASP A 154 -20.24 -0.25 -11.53
CA ASP A 154 -21.00 -0.81 -12.65
C ASP A 154 -20.14 -1.54 -13.68
N THR A 155 -18.83 -1.63 -13.51
CA THR A 155 -17.92 -2.21 -14.51
C THR A 155 -17.07 -3.36 -13.97
N LYS A 156 -16.87 -3.45 -12.65
CA LYS A 156 -16.09 -4.51 -12.00
C LYS A 156 -16.57 -5.91 -12.43
N GLY A 157 -15.63 -6.74 -12.89
CA GLY A 157 -15.83 -8.13 -13.31
C GLY A 157 -16.55 -8.36 -14.65
N LYS A 158 -16.92 -7.31 -15.40
CA LYS A 158 -17.75 -7.46 -16.61
C LYS A 158 -16.97 -7.72 -17.90
N SER A 159 -15.70 -7.37 -17.95
CA SER A 159 -14.88 -7.40 -19.17
C SER A 159 -13.45 -7.84 -18.88
N PRO A 160 -13.24 -9.06 -18.36
CA PRO A 160 -11.90 -9.54 -18.05
C PRO A 160 -11.06 -9.62 -19.33
N TYR A 161 -9.79 -9.23 -19.22
CA TYR A 161 -8.85 -9.41 -20.31
C TYR A 161 -8.70 -10.89 -20.65
N LYS A 162 -8.55 -11.19 -21.94
CA LYS A 162 -8.32 -12.53 -22.44
C LYS A 162 -7.19 -12.47 -23.45
N THR A 163 -6.20 -13.34 -23.27
CA THR A 163 -5.17 -13.58 -24.27
C THR A 163 -5.83 -13.94 -25.61
N PRO A 164 -5.46 -13.27 -26.72
CA PRO A 164 -6.00 -13.58 -28.03
C PRO A 164 -5.77 -15.05 -28.43
N ASP A 165 -6.75 -15.64 -29.10
CA ASP A 165 -6.65 -17.02 -29.59
C ASP A 165 -5.47 -17.17 -30.56
N GLY A 166 -4.65 -18.20 -30.33
CA GLY A 166 -3.47 -18.48 -31.17
C GLY A 166 -2.24 -17.63 -30.84
N THR A 167 -2.24 -16.89 -29.73
CA THR A 167 -1.02 -16.24 -29.22
C THR A 167 0.07 -17.29 -28.99
N GLU A 168 1.26 -17.04 -29.53
CA GLU A 168 2.46 -17.86 -29.33
C GLU A 168 3.55 -17.05 -28.61
N TYR A 169 4.44 -17.74 -27.90
CA TYR A 169 5.48 -17.12 -27.09
C TYR A 169 6.90 -17.50 -27.57
N PRO A 170 7.29 -17.10 -28.81
CA PRO A 170 8.57 -17.49 -29.39
C PRO A 170 9.78 -16.88 -28.67
N ASN A 171 9.60 -15.81 -27.90
CA ASN A 171 10.69 -15.09 -27.26
C ASN A 171 11.02 -15.62 -25.85
N GLY A 172 10.32 -16.65 -25.38
CA GLY A 172 10.54 -17.26 -24.07
C GLY A 172 9.65 -16.66 -22.99
N GLU A 173 10.21 -16.49 -21.78
CA GLU A 173 9.50 -15.99 -20.61
C GLU A 173 9.97 -14.57 -20.28
N LEU A 174 9.07 -13.75 -19.72
CA LEU A 174 9.42 -12.52 -19.00
C LEU A 174 8.89 -12.62 -17.57
N HIS A 175 9.76 -12.32 -16.63
CA HIS A 175 9.50 -12.35 -15.20
C HIS A 175 9.10 -10.97 -14.68
N MET A 176 7.89 -10.88 -14.15
CA MET A 176 7.37 -9.70 -13.45
C MET A 176 7.55 -9.86 -11.94
N ALA A 177 8.32 -8.98 -11.32
CA ALA A 177 8.35 -8.86 -9.86
C ALA A 177 7.15 -8.02 -9.37
N THR A 178 6.45 -8.51 -8.36
CA THR A 178 5.27 -7.83 -7.78
C THR A 178 5.08 -8.13 -6.29
N ASN A 179 4.09 -7.49 -5.64
CA ASN A 179 3.61 -7.83 -4.30
C ASN A 179 2.09 -8.03 -4.34
N ALA A 180 1.63 -9.28 -4.42
CA ALA A 180 0.24 -9.61 -4.76
C ALA A 180 -0.76 -9.47 -3.58
N PHE A 181 -0.70 -8.36 -2.85
CA PHE A 181 -1.58 -8.04 -1.71
C PHE A 181 -2.20 -6.64 -1.82
N PHE A 182 -2.38 -6.16 -3.06
CA PHE A 182 -2.74 -4.79 -3.40
C PHE A 182 -3.93 -4.73 -4.38
N GLU A 183 -5.08 -5.31 -3.99
CA GLU A 183 -6.32 -5.19 -4.76
C GLU A 183 -6.66 -3.70 -4.97
N PRO A 184 -7.01 -3.22 -6.19
CA PRO A 184 -7.34 -3.99 -7.40
C PRO A 184 -6.19 -4.21 -8.40
N TYR A 185 -4.95 -3.85 -8.05
CA TYR A 185 -3.82 -3.85 -8.99
C TYR A 185 -3.17 -5.23 -9.12
N GLU A 186 -2.77 -5.83 -8.01
CA GLU A 186 -2.19 -7.17 -7.97
C GLU A 186 -2.64 -7.88 -6.71
N TYR A 187 -3.34 -9.00 -6.86
CA TYR A 187 -3.84 -9.75 -5.72
C TYR A 187 -4.13 -11.19 -6.10
N TYR A 188 -4.17 -12.06 -5.10
CA TYR A 188 -4.59 -13.44 -5.29
C TYR A 188 -6.12 -13.55 -5.42
N ASP A 189 -6.58 -14.17 -6.51
CA ASP A 189 -7.91 -14.78 -6.63
C ASP A 189 -7.73 -16.30 -6.68
N GLY A 190 -7.98 -16.96 -5.55
CA GLY A 190 -7.59 -18.34 -5.33
C GLY A 190 -6.06 -18.50 -5.43
N ASP A 191 -5.60 -19.38 -6.32
CA ASP A 191 -4.17 -19.65 -6.54
C ASP A 191 -3.57 -18.80 -7.68
N GLN A 192 -4.31 -17.83 -8.22
CA GLN A 192 -3.88 -17.01 -9.36
C GLN A 192 -3.66 -15.57 -8.95
N ILE A 193 -2.59 -14.95 -9.44
CA ILE A 193 -2.37 -13.50 -9.30
C ILE A 193 -3.11 -12.81 -10.44
N VAL A 194 -4.06 -11.97 -10.06
CA VAL A 194 -4.93 -11.19 -10.97
C VAL A 194 -4.87 -9.71 -10.59
N GLY A 195 -5.64 -8.88 -11.30
CA GLY A 195 -5.69 -7.44 -11.09
C GLY A 195 -5.23 -6.65 -12.30
N ILE A 196 -5.28 -5.32 -12.18
CA ILE A 196 -4.89 -4.38 -13.24
C ILE A 196 -3.45 -4.61 -13.70
N ASP A 197 -2.52 -4.76 -12.77
CA ASP A 197 -1.09 -4.88 -13.06
C ASP A 197 -0.80 -6.23 -13.72
N ALA A 198 -1.34 -7.31 -13.15
CA ALA A 198 -1.21 -8.65 -13.73
C ALA A 198 -1.80 -8.73 -15.16
N MET A 199 -2.99 -8.16 -15.38
CA MET A 199 -3.62 -8.19 -16.71
C MET A 199 -2.96 -7.26 -17.73
N THR A 200 -2.43 -6.12 -17.26
CA THR A 200 -1.66 -5.21 -18.13
C THR A 200 -0.34 -5.86 -18.54
N ALA A 201 0.38 -6.47 -17.60
CA ALA A 201 1.59 -7.25 -17.88
C ALA A 201 1.32 -8.42 -18.83
N GLN A 202 0.20 -9.14 -18.65
CA GLN A 202 -0.20 -10.22 -19.55
C GLN A 202 -0.43 -9.68 -20.97
N ALA A 203 -1.16 -8.58 -21.12
CA ALA A 203 -1.43 -7.97 -22.41
C ALA A 203 -0.16 -7.47 -23.13
N ILE A 204 0.80 -6.94 -22.36
CA ILE A 204 2.11 -6.56 -22.87
C ILE A 204 2.87 -7.79 -23.37
N CYS A 205 2.95 -8.83 -22.55
CA CYS A 205 3.65 -10.07 -22.88
C CYS A 205 3.06 -10.77 -24.11
N ASP A 206 1.73 -10.82 -24.22
CA ASP A 206 1.01 -11.37 -25.38
C ASP A 206 1.36 -10.62 -26.67
N LYS A 207 1.43 -9.28 -26.64
CA LYS A 207 1.85 -8.47 -27.82
C LYS A 207 3.33 -8.62 -28.15
N LEU A 208 4.19 -8.79 -27.13
CA LEU A 208 5.64 -8.95 -27.30
C LEU A 208 6.06 -10.38 -27.61
N GLY A 209 5.15 -11.37 -27.56
CA GLY A 209 5.47 -12.77 -27.81
C GLY A 209 6.30 -13.43 -26.70
N TYR A 210 6.10 -13.00 -25.45
CA TYR A 210 6.68 -13.61 -24.26
C TYR A 210 5.59 -14.22 -23.40
N LYS A 211 5.89 -15.34 -22.74
CA LYS A 211 5.03 -15.89 -21.70
C LYS A 211 5.31 -15.15 -20.39
N LEU A 212 4.26 -14.60 -19.77
CA LEU A 212 4.40 -13.95 -18.47
C LEU A 212 4.64 -14.98 -17.37
N VAL A 213 5.60 -14.70 -16.49
CA VAL A 213 5.80 -15.36 -15.19
C VAL A 213 5.72 -14.27 -14.12
N ILE A 214 4.94 -14.51 -13.06
CA ILE A 214 4.75 -13.54 -11.98
C ILE A 214 5.47 -14.05 -10.73
N ASP A 215 6.42 -13.26 -10.25
CA ASP A 215 7.21 -13.51 -9.05
C ASP A 215 6.73 -12.60 -7.91
N ASP A 216 5.98 -13.18 -6.97
CA ASP A 216 5.50 -12.50 -5.76
C ASP A 216 6.61 -12.39 -4.70
N MET A 217 6.83 -11.18 -4.18
CA MET A 217 7.84 -10.86 -3.18
C MET A 217 7.44 -9.66 -2.32
N ASP A 218 8.24 -9.33 -1.30
CA ASP A 218 8.05 -8.09 -0.54
C ASP A 218 8.29 -6.87 -1.47
N PHE A 219 7.47 -5.83 -1.31
CA PHE A 219 7.46 -4.67 -2.21
C PHE A 219 8.83 -3.98 -2.30
N ASP A 220 9.53 -3.85 -1.16
CA ASP A 220 10.85 -3.23 -1.06
C ASP A 220 11.95 -4.03 -1.79
N ALA A 221 11.71 -5.32 -2.07
CA ALA A 221 12.64 -6.17 -2.83
C ALA A 221 12.50 -6.04 -4.35
N ILE A 222 11.39 -5.48 -4.87
CA ILE A 222 11.08 -5.47 -6.31
C ILE A 222 12.18 -4.75 -7.11
N VAL A 223 12.52 -3.53 -6.72
CA VAL A 223 13.51 -2.70 -7.44
C VAL A 223 14.86 -3.41 -7.49
N THR A 224 15.30 -4.03 -6.40
CA THR A 224 16.54 -4.81 -6.36
C THR A 224 16.45 -6.08 -7.22
N ALA A 225 15.31 -6.78 -7.23
CA ALA A 225 15.13 -7.96 -8.06
C ALA A 225 15.26 -7.61 -9.55
N VAL A 226 14.69 -6.50 -9.98
CA VAL A 226 14.82 -6.01 -11.37
C VAL A 226 16.24 -5.54 -11.67
N GLN A 227 16.87 -4.77 -10.77
CA GLN A 227 18.24 -4.30 -10.94
C GLN A 227 19.27 -5.42 -11.09
N THR A 228 19.08 -6.51 -10.36
CA THR A 228 20.00 -7.64 -10.35
C THR A 228 19.71 -8.67 -11.44
N GLY A 229 18.65 -8.47 -12.23
CA GLY A 229 18.21 -9.40 -13.26
C GLY A 229 17.56 -10.67 -12.71
N LYS A 230 17.14 -10.67 -11.45
CA LYS A 230 16.31 -11.77 -10.88
C LYS A 230 14.91 -11.75 -11.49
N ALA A 231 14.39 -10.56 -11.80
CA ALA A 231 13.18 -10.35 -12.58
C ALA A 231 13.50 -9.39 -13.74
N ASP A 232 12.72 -9.43 -14.81
CA ASP A 232 12.95 -8.61 -16.00
C ASP A 232 12.35 -7.21 -15.86
N PHE A 233 11.20 -7.10 -15.20
CA PHE A 233 10.53 -5.84 -14.90
C PHE A 233 9.72 -5.95 -13.60
N GLY A 234 9.31 -4.81 -13.04
CA GLY A 234 8.47 -4.74 -11.85
C GLY A 234 7.19 -3.95 -12.12
N MET A 235 6.07 -4.49 -11.65
CA MET A 235 4.75 -3.85 -11.74
C MET A 235 3.96 -4.19 -10.48
N ALA A 236 3.73 -3.17 -9.65
CA ALA A 236 3.08 -3.32 -8.34
C ALA A 236 2.52 -1.97 -7.84
N GLY A 237 1.71 -1.29 -8.65
CA GLY A 237 1.25 0.08 -8.38
C GLY A 237 2.42 1.04 -8.10
N MET A 238 3.54 0.90 -8.81
CA MET A 238 4.79 1.51 -8.39
C MET A 238 4.89 2.98 -8.83
N THR A 239 4.88 3.88 -7.85
CA THR A 239 5.05 5.32 -8.07
C THR A 239 6.46 5.69 -8.51
N VAL A 240 6.56 6.56 -9.51
CA VAL A 240 7.85 7.14 -9.93
C VAL A 240 8.36 8.12 -8.87
N THR A 241 9.57 7.93 -8.38
CA THR A 241 10.23 8.86 -7.45
C THR A 241 11.65 9.20 -7.92
N ASP A 242 12.13 10.39 -7.56
CA ASP A 242 13.50 10.84 -7.89
C ASP A 242 14.57 9.88 -7.36
N GLU A 243 14.32 9.28 -6.19
CA GLU A 243 15.20 8.28 -5.58
C GLU A 243 15.25 6.99 -6.39
N ARG A 244 14.08 6.44 -6.76
CA ARG A 244 14.01 5.22 -7.57
C ARG A 244 14.67 5.44 -8.93
N LEU A 245 14.45 6.60 -9.57
CA LEU A 245 15.08 6.99 -10.85
C LEU A 245 16.62 7.02 -10.79
N GLN A 246 17.24 7.13 -9.62
CA GLN A 246 18.69 7.01 -9.50
C GLN A 246 19.19 5.60 -9.82
N THR A 247 18.35 4.59 -9.68
CA THR A 247 18.77 3.18 -9.68
C THR A 247 17.98 2.28 -10.64
N ILE A 248 16.78 2.69 -11.08
CA ILE A 248 15.93 1.95 -12.03
C ILE A 248 15.37 2.91 -13.11
N ASN A 249 15.00 2.38 -14.27
CA ASN A 249 14.21 3.12 -15.26
C ASN A 249 12.72 2.87 -15.03
N PHE A 250 11.88 3.82 -15.46
CA PHE A 250 10.43 3.68 -15.49
C PHE A 250 9.88 3.89 -16.90
N THR A 251 8.82 3.17 -17.22
CA THR A 251 8.00 3.43 -18.42
C THR A 251 7.27 4.77 -18.30
N ASP A 252 6.59 5.16 -19.38
CA ASP A 252 5.49 6.11 -19.29
C ASP A 252 4.44 5.60 -18.29
N SER A 253 3.85 6.52 -17.53
CA SER A 253 2.80 6.20 -16.55
C SER A 253 1.63 5.48 -17.22
N TYR A 254 1.15 4.37 -16.64
CA TYR A 254 -0.03 3.65 -17.15
C TYR A 254 -1.32 4.10 -16.44
N THR A 255 -1.21 4.70 -15.25
CA THR A 255 -2.33 5.29 -14.54
C THR A 255 -1.86 6.27 -13.47
N THR A 256 -2.79 7.11 -13.01
CA THR A 256 -2.57 8.03 -11.89
C THR A 256 -3.23 7.46 -10.64
N ALA A 257 -2.60 7.63 -9.50
CA ALA A 257 -3.14 7.24 -8.20
C ALA A 257 -3.10 8.41 -7.21
N THR A 258 -3.67 8.20 -6.04
CA THR A 258 -3.55 9.12 -4.91
C THR A 258 -3.37 8.35 -3.62
N GLN A 259 -2.46 8.80 -2.76
CA GLN A 259 -2.42 8.35 -1.37
C GLN A 259 -3.60 8.93 -0.60
N VAL A 260 -4.14 8.15 0.33
CA VAL A 260 -5.20 8.55 1.24
C VAL A 260 -4.90 8.05 2.65
N ILE A 261 -5.69 8.52 3.62
CA ILE A 261 -5.58 8.14 5.02
C ILE A 261 -6.81 7.34 5.42
N ILE A 262 -6.60 6.16 5.98
CA ILE A 262 -7.64 5.30 6.58
C ILE A 262 -7.58 5.43 8.10
N VAL A 263 -8.75 5.59 8.72
CA VAL A 263 -8.92 5.66 10.17
C VAL A 263 -10.12 4.84 10.63
N ASN A 264 -10.20 4.56 11.93
CA ASN A 264 -11.42 4.05 12.55
C ASN A 264 -12.55 5.12 12.52
N LYS A 265 -13.81 4.70 12.39
CA LYS A 265 -15.00 5.58 12.28
C LYS A 265 -15.28 6.42 13.54
#